data_AF-A0A6E8W9E9-F1
#
_entry.id   AF-A0A6E8W9E9-F1
#
_cell.length_a   1.000
_cell.length_b   1.000
_cell.length_c   1.000
_cell.angle_alpha   90.00
_cell.angle_beta   90.00
_cell.angle_gamma   90.00
#
_symmetry.space_group_name_H-M   'P 1'
#
loop_
_entity.id
_entity.type
_entity.pdbx_description
1 polymer ?
#
loop_
_entity_poly.entity_id
_entity_poly.type
_entity_poly.pdbx_seq_one_letter_code
_entity_poly.pdbx_strand_id
1 'polypeptide(L)'
;MSDLLIAKGVGRGHPIVWVGHSKGGIFIKQILVDAWESGRPAAEPLWQSSRGTFFYSVPHRGSPLADFNLPLLRQSVELLEIQKNCSSILELHRRFVALYHSGHLKIDVFSFVETAMTLMSVMYLRIVGIDSADPGIGEVCGVHLDHREICKPRSRNCILYTELVKMINRVS
;
A
#
# COMPACT_ATOMS: atom_id res chain seq x y z
N MET A 1 -11.86 -6.43 9.57
CA MET A 1 -10.46 -6.00 9.78
C MET A 1 -10.39 -4.63 10.49
N SER A 2 -11.28 -3.69 10.18
CA SER A 2 -11.32 -2.34 10.77
C SER A 2 -11.84 -2.27 12.21
N ASP A 3 -12.54 -3.28 12.73
CA ASP A 3 -13.20 -3.17 14.05
C ASP A 3 -12.23 -2.97 15.22
N LEU A 4 -11.01 -3.52 15.15
CA LEU A 4 -9.99 -3.25 16.15
C LEU A 4 -9.54 -1.78 16.13
N LEU A 5 -9.37 -1.20 14.94
CA LEU A 5 -9.00 0.22 14.78
C LEU A 5 -10.11 1.13 15.30
N ILE A 6 -11.37 0.78 15.01
CA ILE A 6 -12.56 1.46 15.53
C ILE A 6 -12.59 1.39 17.07
N ALA A 7 -12.40 0.20 17.64
CA ALA A 7 -12.40 0.00 19.08
C ALA A 7 -11.27 0.79 19.79
N LYS A 8 -10.14 1.02 19.10
CA LYS A 8 -9.03 1.84 19.59
C LYS A 8 -9.21 3.34 19.32
N GLY A 9 -10.31 3.76 18.70
CA GLY A 9 -10.61 5.17 18.42
C GLY A 9 -9.72 5.81 17.36
N VAL A 10 -9.11 5.01 16.47
CA VAL A 10 -8.26 5.52 15.39
C VAL A 10 -9.07 6.48 14.50
N GLY A 11 -8.50 7.66 14.23
CA GLY A 11 -9.15 8.72 13.45
C GLY A 11 -10.08 9.64 14.22
N ARG A 12 -10.33 9.40 15.51
CA ARG A 12 -11.14 10.32 16.33
C ARG A 12 -10.28 11.50 16.81
N GLY A 13 -10.56 12.69 16.30
CA GLY A 13 -9.88 13.93 16.71
C GLY A 13 -8.46 14.09 16.21
N HIS A 14 -7.93 13.14 15.42
CA HIS A 14 -6.57 13.17 14.89
C HIS A 14 -6.52 12.72 13.42
N PRO A 15 -5.69 13.37 12.59
CA PRO A 15 -5.47 12.95 11.21
C PRO A 15 -4.77 11.58 11.15
N ILE A 16 -5.02 10.83 10.09
CA ILE A 16 -4.36 9.54 9.83
C ILE A 16 -3.47 9.64 8.60
N VAL A 17 -2.20 9.23 8.77
CA VAL A 17 -1.31 8.87 7.66
C VAL A 17 -1.14 7.36 7.67
N TRP A 18 -1.54 6.70 6.60
CA TRP A 18 -1.36 5.27 6.44
C TRP A 18 -0.04 4.98 5.78
N VAL A 19 0.71 4.00 6.29
CA VAL A 19 1.98 3.58 5.70
C VAL A 19 1.90 2.09 5.42
N GLY A 20 2.03 1.72 4.15
CA GLY A 20 1.87 0.34 3.70
C GLY A 20 3.04 -0.13 2.85
N HIS A 21 3.68 -1.22 3.26
CA HIS A 21 4.63 -1.94 2.42
C HIS A 21 3.97 -3.19 1.81
N SER A 22 4.23 -3.47 0.54
CA SER A 22 3.77 -4.68 -0.14
C SER A 22 2.26 -4.91 0.07
N LYS A 23 1.85 -6.10 0.53
CA LYS A 23 0.45 -6.43 0.84
C LYS A 23 -0.21 -5.49 1.86
N GLY A 24 0.56 -4.84 2.73
CA GLY A 24 0.06 -3.87 3.70
C GLY A 24 -0.68 -2.69 3.05
N GLY A 25 -0.22 -2.23 1.87
CA GLY A 25 -0.93 -1.21 1.11
C GLY A 25 -2.29 -1.66 0.58
N ILE A 26 -2.45 -2.95 0.29
CA ILE A 26 -3.74 -3.53 -0.10
C ILE A 26 -4.71 -3.55 1.08
N PHE A 27 -4.23 -3.88 2.29
CA PHE A 27 -5.05 -3.81 3.49
C PHE A 27 -5.50 -2.38 3.82
N ILE A 28 -4.64 -1.39 3.62
CA ILE A 28 -5.02 0.03 3.79
C ILE A 28 -6.17 0.39 2.85
N LYS A 29 -6.07 0.04 1.55
CA LYS A 29 -7.16 0.26 0.60
C LYS A 29 -8.44 -0.41 1.06
N GLN A 30 -8.37 -1.67 1.50
CA GLN A 30 -9.52 -2.43 1.98
C GLN A 30 -10.18 -1.74 3.18
N ILE A 31 -9.39 -1.32 4.17
CA ILE A 31 -9.89 -0.59 5.35
C ILE A 31 -10.64 0.67 4.94
N LEU A 32 -10.07 1.48 4.04
CA LEU A 32 -10.66 2.77 3.63
C LEU A 32 -11.92 2.58 2.81
N VAL A 33 -11.89 1.67 1.82
CA VAL A 33 -13.04 1.37 0.98
C VAL A 33 -14.17 0.76 1.81
N ASP A 34 -13.89 -0.24 2.66
CA ASP A 34 -14.90 -0.86 3.51
C ASP A 34 -15.47 0.12 4.54
N ALA A 35 -14.63 0.98 5.12
CA ALA A 35 -15.09 1.98 6.07
C ALA A 35 -16.09 2.95 5.42
N TRP A 36 -15.79 3.42 4.21
CA TRP A 36 -16.68 4.32 3.45
C TRP A 36 -17.96 3.59 3.02
N GLU A 37 -17.85 2.43 2.39
CA GLU A 37 -19.01 1.71 1.84
C GLU A 37 -19.92 1.11 2.91
N SER A 38 -19.38 0.77 4.09
CA SER A 38 -20.20 0.22 5.16
C SER A 38 -21.27 1.19 5.68
N GLY A 39 -21.09 2.50 5.47
CA GLY A 39 -21.98 3.54 5.97
C GLY A 39 -22.09 3.58 7.51
N ARG A 40 -21.27 2.82 8.24
CA ARG A 40 -21.34 2.74 9.71
C ARG A 40 -20.77 4.02 10.30
N PRO A 41 -21.51 4.75 11.16
CA PRO A 41 -20.97 5.94 11.84
C PRO A 41 -19.70 5.65 12.65
N ALA A 42 -19.57 4.44 13.20
CA ALA A 42 -18.38 4.03 13.94
C ALA A 42 -17.11 3.90 13.07
N ALA A 43 -17.26 3.63 11.76
CA ALA A 43 -16.16 3.48 10.81
C ALA A 43 -15.81 4.78 10.07
N GLU A 44 -16.71 5.77 10.08
CA GLU A 44 -16.53 7.07 9.42
C GLU A 44 -15.18 7.74 9.73
N PRO A 45 -14.69 7.78 10.99
CA PRO A 45 -13.42 8.42 11.29
C PRO A 45 -12.22 7.82 10.56
N LEU A 46 -12.27 6.54 10.16
CA LEU A 46 -11.15 5.90 9.47
C LEU A 46 -10.92 6.50 8.09
N TRP A 47 -11.97 6.79 7.32
CA TRP A 47 -11.82 7.37 5.99
C TRP A 47 -11.87 8.90 6.00
N GLN A 48 -12.68 9.51 6.87
CA GLN A 48 -12.87 10.96 6.93
C GLN A 48 -11.65 11.70 7.52
N SER A 49 -10.99 11.09 8.51
CA SER A 49 -9.77 11.65 9.11
C SER A 49 -8.49 11.21 8.40
N SER A 50 -8.59 10.37 7.37
CA SER A 50 -7.45 10.05 6.53
C SER A 50 -6.99 11.28 5.77
N ARG A 51 -5.68 11.56 5.84
CA ARG A 51 -5.05 12.70 5.16
C ARG A 51 -3.93 12.28 4.22
N GLY A 52 -3.35 11.10 4.40
CA GLY A 52 -2.32 10.62 3.51
C GLY A 52 -2.19 9.10 3.48
N THR A 53 -1.71 8.58 2.35
CA THR A 53 -1.27 7.19 2.20
C THR A 53 0.13 7.18 1.59
N PHE A 54 1.04 6.50 2.27
CA PHE A 54 2.42 6.33 1.87
C PHE A 54 2.69 4.86 1.55
N PHE A 55 2.94 4.55 0.28
CA PHE A 55 3.09 3.19 -0.21
C PHE A 55 4.54 2.86 -0.52
N TYR A 56 5.01 1.70 -0.06
CA TYR A 56 6.30 1.13 -0.42
C TYR A 56 6.07 -0.16 -1.19
N SER A 57 6.34 -0.15 -2.50
CA SER A 57 6.32 -1.38 -3.32
C SER A 57 5.01 -2.16 -3.20
N VAL A 58 3.88 -1.46 -3.29
CA VAL A 58 2.56 -2.10 -3.15
C VAL A 58 2.11 -2.60 -4.52
N PRO A 59 1.75 -3.88 -4.68
CA PRO A 59 1.24 -4.41 -5.94
C PRO A 59 -0.22 -3.98 -6.14
N HIS A 60 -0.46 -2.70 -6.46
CA HIS A 60 -1.77 -2.09 -6.52
C HIS A 60 -2.74 -2.79 -7.49
N ARG A 61 -2.22 -3.41 -8.55
CA ARG A 61 -2.99 -4.17 -9.54
C ARG A 61 -2.78 -5.69 -9.43
N GLY A 62 -2.16 -6.16 -8.34
CA GLY A 62 -1.65 -7.53 -8.19
C GLY A 62 -0.27 -7.69 -8.84
N SER A 63 0.44 -8.79 -8.57
CA SER A 63 1.75 -9.04 -9.19
C SER A 63 1.71 -10.32 -10.03
N PRO A 64 2.11 -10.27 -11.32
CA PRO A 64 2.15 -11.44 -12.20
C PRO A 64 3.31 -12.40 -11.87
N LEU A 65 4.11 -12.14 -10.82
CA LEU A 65 4.97 -13.20 -10.25
C LEU A 65 4.20 -14.46 -9.87
N ALA A 66 2.87 -14.34 -9.84
CA ALA A 66 1.94 -15.44 -9.73
C ALA A 66 2.10 -16.58 -10.74
N ASP A 67 2.68 -16.36 -11.92
CA ASP A 67 2.78 -17.39 -12.97
C ASP A 67 4.04 -18.26 -12.89
N PHE A 68 4.97 -17.98 -11.96
CA PHE A 68 6.11 -18.86 -11.74
C PHE A 68 5.68 -20.10 -10.95
N ASN A 69 5.27 -21.14 -11.68
CA ASN A 69 5.04 -22.50 -11.18
C ASN A 69 6.36 -23.21 -10.79
N LEU A 70 7.19 -22.57 -9.98
CA LEU A 70 8.46 -23.12 -9.51
C LEU A 70 8.27 -23.82 -8.16
N PRO A 71 8.48 -25.14 -8.07
CA PRO A 71 8.19 -25.93 -6.86
C PRO A 71 8.97 -25.46 -5.62
N LEU A 72 10.15 -24.86 -5.78
CA LEU A 72 10.97 -24.32 -4.68
C LEU A 72 10.47 -22.95 -4.14
N LEU A 73 9.67 -22.21 -4.91
CA LEU A 73 9.14 -20.89 -4.51
C LEU A 73 7.77 -21.00 -3.83
N ARG A 74 7.04 -22.10 -4.04
CA ARG A 74 5.74 -22.40 -3.40
C ARG A 74 5.82 -22.52 -1.87
N GLN A 75 7.01 -22.64 -1.29
CA GLN A 75 7.18 -22.71 0.17
C GLN A 75 7.14 -21.34 0.86
N SER A 76 7.22 -20.24 0.10
CA SER A 76 7.08 -18.90 0.66
C SER A 76 5.60 -18.50 0.71
N VAL A 77 5.05 -18.39 1.93
CA VAL A 77 3.66 -17.96 2.19
C VAL A 77 3.34 -16.64 1.48
N GLU A 78 4.32 -15.74 1.42
CA GLU A 78 4.23 -14.44 0.76
C GLU A 78 3.90 -14.52 -0.74
N LEU A 79 4.49 -15.47 -1.49
CA LEU A 79 4.22 -15.62 -2.92
C LEU A 79 2.87 -16.29 -3.20
N LEU A 80 2.47 -17.25 -2.35
CA LEU A 80 1.17 -17.94 -2.47
C LEU A 80 -0.02 -17.00 -2.23
N GLU A 81 0.15 -15.99 -1.37
CA GLU A 81 -0.92 -15.03 -1.09
C GLU A 81 -1.06 -13.95 -2.17
N ILE A 82 0.03 -13.59 -2.84
CA ILE A 82 0.02 -12.67 -3.99
C ILE A 82 -0.62 -13.34 -5.22
N GLN A 83 -0.43 -14.66 -5.36
CA GLN A 83 -0.98 -15.48 -6.45
C GLN A 83 -2.51 -15.54 -6.50
N LYS A 84 -3.19 -15.46 -5.36
CA LYS A 84 -4.55 -16.02 -5.25
C LYS A 84 -5.71 -15.10 -5.67
N ASN A 85 -5.49 -13.82 -5.96
CA ASN A 85 -6.59 -12.85 -5.93
C ASN A 85 -6.42 -11.61 -6.83
N CYS A 86 -5.82 -11.76 -8.02
CA CYS A 86 -5.62 -10.60 -8.92
C CYS A 86 -6.92 -9.85 -9.24
N SER A 87 -8.05 -10.54 -9.47
CA SER A 87 -9.32 -9.89 -9.79
C SER A 87 -9.89 -9.07 -8.63
N SER A 88 -9.86 -9.58 -7.40
CA SER A 88 -10.36 -8.85 -6.23
C SER A 88 -9.42 -7.71 -5.83
N ILE A 89 -8.10 -7.85 -6.01
CA ILE A 89 -7.14 -6.76 -5.82
C ILE A 89 -7.37 -5.65 -6.85
N LEU A 90 -7.56 -6.02 -8.13
CA LEU A 90 -7.87 -5.06 -9.19
C LEU A 90 -9.16 -4.30 -8.90
N GLU A 91 -10.21 -5.01 -8.46
CA GLU A 91 -11.49 -4.39 -8.14
C GLU A 91 -11.40 -3.46 -6.92
N LEU A 92 -10.73 -3.91 -5.85
CA LEU A 92 -10.46 -3.07 -4.69
C LEU A 92 -9.69 -1.80 -5.09
N HIS A 93 -8.69 -1.94 -5.96
CA HIS A 93 -7.93 -0.81 -6.43
C HIS A 93 -8.76 0.18 -7.24
N ARG A 94 -9.63 -0.31 -8.14
CA ARG A 94 -10.57 0.54 -8.89
C ARG A 94 -11.48 1.33 -7.96
N ARG A 95 -12.07 0.67 -6.95
CA ARG A 95 -12.92 1.32 -5.94
C ARG A 95 -12.16 2.38 -5.15
N PHE A 96 -10.95 2.08 -4.68
CA PHE A 96 -10.09 3.04 -3.99
C PHE A 96 -9.79 4.29 -4.85
N VAL A 97 -9.43 4.09 -6.12
CA VAL A 97 -9.15 5.18 -7.07
C VAL A 97 -10.42 5.99 -7.39
N ALA A 98 -11.58 5.33 -7.48
CA ALA A 98 -12.86 6.01 -7.68
C ALA A 98 -13.22 6.91 -6.49
N LEU A 99 -12.98 6.47 -5.25
CA LEU A 99 -13.17 7.29 -4.04
C LEU A 99 -12.24 8.51 -4.01
N TYR A 100 -11.02 8.36 -4.51
CA TYR A 100 -10.07 9.47 -4.66
C TYR A 100 -10.57 10.50 -5.69
N HIS A 101 -10.90 10.07 -6.91
CA HIS A 101 -11.31 10.99 -7.98
C HIS A 101 -12.67 11.66 -7.75
N SER A 102 -13.59 10.99 -7.06
CA SER A 102 -14.88 11.57 -6.67
C SER A 102 -14.77 12.61 -5.55
N GLY A 103 -13.58 12.77 -4.94
CA GLY A 103 -13.35 13.72 -3.86
C GLY A 103 -13.90 13.27 -2.50
N HIS A 104 -14.39 12.02 -2.40
CA HIS A 104 -14.81 11.43 -1.13
C HIS A 104 -13.62 11.14 -0.22
N LEU A 105 -12.52 10.63 -0.80
CA LEU A 105 -11.28 10.38 -0.07
C LEU A 105 -10.26 11.51 -0.35
N LYS A 106 -10.17 12.47 0.57
CA LYS A 106 -9.28 13.63 0.48
C LYS A 106 -7.92 13.33 1.12
N ILE A 107 -7.08 12.61 0.39
CA ILE A 107 -5.76 12.17 0.85
C ILE A 107 -4.65 12.58 -0.12
N ASP A 108 -3.46 12.83 0.42
CA ASP A 108 -2.22 12.83 -0.36
C ASP A 108 -1.75 11.38 -0.58
N VAL A 109 -1.42 11.01 -1.82
CA VAL A 109 -0.87 9.69 -2.13
C VAL A 109 0.57 9.83 -2.59
N PHE A 110 1.48 9.09 -1.95
CA PHE A 110 2.88 9.00 -2.35
C PHE A 110 3.33 7.54 -2.39
N SER A 111 3.94 7.11 -3.49
CA SER A 111 4.38 5.73 -3.69
C SER A 111 5.85 5.64 -4.06
N PHE A 112 6.61 4.86 -3.30
CA PHE A 112 7.92 4.37 -3.75
C PHE A 112 7.81 3.04 -4.48
N VAL A 113 8.56 2.91 -5.57
CA VAL A 113 8.63 1.71 -6.41
C VAL A 113 10.06 1.15 -6.41
N GLU A 114 10.20 -0.15 -6.14
CA GLU A 114 11.50 -0.83 -6.19
C GLU A 114 11.99 -0.99 -7.62
N THR A 115 13.23 -0.60 -7.89
CA THR A 115 13.84 -0.75 -9.21
C THR A 115 14.93 -1.82 -9.27
N ALA A 116 15.37 -2.37 -8.14
CA ALA A 116 16.29 -3.51 -8.09
C ALA A 116 15.56 -4.86 -7.94
N MET A 117 16.20 -5.93 -8.42
CA MET A 117 15.69 -7.29 -8.25
C MET A 117 15.91 -7.77 -6.81
N THR A 118 14.98 -8.54 -6.27
CA THR A 118 15.07 -9.11 -4.92
C THR A 118 15.54 -10.55 -5.00
N LEU A 119 16.57 -10.92 -4.24
CA LEU A 119 17.00 -12.31 -4.11
C LEU A 119 15.97 -13.08 -3.26
N MET A 120 15.25 -13.99 -3.90
CA MET A 120 14.31 -14.91 -3.27
C MET A 120 14.83 -16.34 -3.39
N SER A 121 15.26 -16.90 -2.26
CA SER A 121 15.95 -18.20 -2.21
C SER A 121 17.17 -18.21 -3.16
N VAL A 122 17.11 -18.91 -4.28
CA VAL A 122 18.19 -19.04 -5.28
C VAL A 122 18.00 -18.18 -6.54
N MET A 123 16.95 -17.37 -6.63
CA MET A 123 16.61 -16.59 -7.83
C MET A 123 16.42 -15.10 -7.53
N TYR A 124 16.83 -14.25 -8.47
CA TYR A 124 16.50 -12.83 -8.45
C TYR A 124 15.15 -12.61 -9.14
N LEU A 125 14.18 -12.02 -8.43
CA LEU A 125 12.83 -11.76 -8.91
C LEU A 125 12.47 -10.28 -8.79
N ARG A 126 11.66 -9.80 -9.74
CA ARG A 126 10.99 -8.50 -9.64
C ARG A 126 9.70 -8.70 -8.85
N ILE A 127 9.68 -8.31 -7.57
CA ILE A 127 8.53 -8.61 -6.69
C ILE A 127 7.26 -7.92 -7.14
N VAL A 128 7.34 -6.62 -7.43
CA VAL A 128 6.24 -5.87 -8.02
C VAL A 128 6.64 -5.37 -9.41
N GLY A 129 5.82 -5.71 -10.41
CA GLY A 129 5.96 -5.12 -11.74
C GLY A 129 5.71 -3.61 -11.67
N ILE A 130 6.48 -2.82 -12.42
CA ILE A 130 6.42 -1.36 -12.40
C ILE A 130 4.98 -0.86 -12.63
N ASP A 131 4.25 -1.46 -13.58
CA ASP A 131 2.85 -1.13 -13.90
C ASP A 131 1.85 -1.39 -12.75
N SER A 132 2.22 -2.24 -11.80
CA SER A 132 1.42 -2.52 -10.60
C SER A 132 1.86 -1.70 -9.40
N ALA A 133 3.12 -1.26 -9.36
CA ALA A 133 3.65 -0.47 -8.26
C ALA A 133 3.20 1.00 -8.30
N ASP A 134 2.84 1.50 -9.49
CA ASP A 134 2.21 2.81 -9.66
C ASP A 134 0.70 2.72 -9.41
N PRO A 135 0.11 3.43 -8.42
CA PRO A 135 -1.34 3.43 -8.19
C PRO A 135 -2.14 4.19 -9.26
N GLY A 136 -1.51 4.97 -10.13
CA GLY A 136 -2.16 5.86 -11.11
C GLY A 136 -2.77 7.13 -10.50
N ILE A 137 -2.46 7.43 -9.23
CA ILE A 137 -2.87 8.63 -8.51
C ILE A 137 -1.74 9.10 -7.57
N GLY A 138 -1.65 10.41 -7.34
CA GLY A 138 -0.62 10.98 -6.47
C GLY A 138 0.79 10.96 -7.08
N GLU A 139 1.79 11.04 -6.22
CA GLU A 139 3.21 11.10 -6.59
C GLU A 139 3.85 9.70 -6.55
N VAL A 140 4.74 9.42 -7.51
CA VAL A 140 5.44 8.14 -7.62
C VAL A 140 6.94 8.38 -7.78
N CYS A 141 7.75 7.64 -7.02
CA CYS A 141 9.20 7.74 -7.05
C CYS A 141 9.84 6.35 -7.15
N GLY A 142 10.58 6.09 -8.22
CA GLY A 142 11.40 4.89 -8.35
C GLY A 142 12.70 5.01 -7.56
N VAL A 143 13.05 3.98 -6.78
CA VAL A 143 14.30 3.93 -6.01
C VAL A 143 15.09 2.65 -6.30
N HIS A 144 16.42 2.77 -6.37
CA HIS A 144 17.31 1.62 -6.63
C HIS A 144 17.57 0.80 -5.36
N LEU A 145 16.49 0.23 -4.84
CA LEU A 145 16.46 -0.70 -3.72
C LEU A 145 15.66 -1.93 -4.16
N ASP A 146 15.87 -3.05 -3.45
CA ASP A 146 15.05 -4.24 -3.61
C ASP A 146 13.78 -4.14 -2.75
N HIS A 147 12.87 -5.10 -2.92
CA HIS A 147 11.58 -5.11 -2.24
C HIS A 147 11.68 -5.24 -0.71
N ARG A 148 12.80 -5.76 -0.18
CA ARG A 148 13.04 -5.94 1.25
C ARG A 148 13.60 -4.68 1.88
N GLU A 149 14.45 -3.95 1.17
CA GLU A 149 15.16 -2.78 1.68
C GLU A 149 14.41 -1.47 1.45
N ILE A 150 13.45 -1.43 0.53
CA ILE A 150 12.69 -0.21 0.21
C ILE A 150 11.88 0.37 1.38
N CYS A 151 11.53 -0.43 2.38
CA CYS A 151 10.85 0.04 3.58
C CYS A 151 11.79 0.31 4.77
N LYS A 152 13.11 0.27 4.55
CA LYS A 152 14.15 0.39 5.59
C LYS A 152 15.04 1.62 5.33
N PRO A 153 14.62 2.83 5.73
CA PRO A 153 15.45 4.01 5.58
C PRO A 153 16.78 3.85 6.33
N ARG A 154 17.90 4.00 5.61
CA ARG A 154 19.25 3.83 6.17
C ARG A 154 19.63 4.91 7.19
N SER A 155 19.01 6.08 7.11
CA SER A 155 19.20 7.20 8.03
C SER A 155 18.05 8.21 7.91
N ARG A 156 18.03 9.21 8.79
CA ARG A 156 17.06 10.32 8.74
C ARG A 156 17.23 11.25 7.52
N ASN A 157 18.34 11.13 6.79
CA ASN A 157 18.58 11.87 5.55
C ASN A 157 18.17 11.07 4.31
N CYS A 158 17.71 9.83 4.47
CA CYS A 158 17.27 8.99 3.37
C CYS A 158 15.93 9.49 2.82
N ILE A 159 15.79 9.51 1.48
CA ILE A 159 14.55 9.96 0.82
C ILE A 159 13.30 9.23 1.31
N LEU A 160 13.42 7.93 1.60
CA LEU A 160 12.33 7.11 2.16
C LEU A 160 11.77 7.71 3.46
N TYR A 161 12.67 8.17 4.33
CA TYR A 161 12.31 8.80 5.60
C TYR A 161 11.83 10.24 5.40
N THR A 162 12.56 11.03 4.63
CA THR A 162 12.28 12.47 4.51
C THR A 162 10.94 12.74 3.83
N GLU A 163 10.56 11.96 2.81
CA GLU A 163 9.26 12.12 2.15
C GLU A 163 8.10 11.73 3.07
N LEU A 164 8.24 10.66 3.86
CA LEU A 164 7.23 10.30 4.84
C LEU A 164 7.09 11.37 5.93
N VAL A 165 8.19 11.88 6.46
CA VAL A 165 8.15 12.97 7.45
C VAL A 165 7.54 14.24 6.87
N LYS A 166 7.83 14.58 5.61
CA LYS A 166 7.18 15.70 4.91
C LYS A 166 5.66 15.50 4.87
N MET A 167 5.17 14.32 4.50
CA MET A 167 3.73 14.02 4.49
C MET A 167 3.13 14.17 5.89
N ILE A 168 3.75 13.57 6.92
CA ILE A 168 3.27 13.67 8.31
C ILE A 168 3.17 15.13 8.75
N ASN A 169 4.19 15.94 8.48
CA ASN A 169 4.22 17.35 8.87
C ASN A 169 3.23 18.23 8.12
N ARG A 170 2.80 17.86 6.90
CA ARG A 170 1.78 18.60 6.15
C ARG A 170 0.37 18.41 6.70
N VAL A 171 0.11 17.25 7.29
CA VAL A 171 -1.24 16.86 7.72
C VAL A 171 -1.46 16.97 9.22
N SER A 172 -0.39 17.22 9.99
CA SER A 172 -0.41 17.42 11.45
C SER A 172 -0.87 18.82 11.83
#